data_AF-A0A2H6AW04-F1
#
_entry.id   AF-A0A2H6AW04-F1
#
_cell.length_a   1.000
_cell.length_b   1.000
_cell.length_c   1.000
_cell.angle_alpha   90.00
_cell.angle_beta   90.00
_cell.angle_gamma   90.00
#
_symmetry.space_group_name_H-M   'P 1'
#
loop_
_entity.id
_entity.type
_entity.pdbx_description
1 polymer ?
#
loop_
_entity_poly.entity_id
_entity_poly.type
_entity_poly.pdbx_seq_one_letter_code
_entity_poly.pdbx_strand_id
1 'polypeptide(L)'
;MPKLERVRICVFAGNHGVAERGVSAYPASVTAQMVANFEAGGAAINQLARTFEAELVVRALDLDRPTRDFTRAPAMEEDELLEAVRAGMDAVDPGLDLVIGGEMGIGNTTSAAAILAALSGEPAGRMVGPGTGLDPEGVARKARVVAEALERHRGALGDPLEVLRRLGGREIAALFGLMLGARLVRIPVLLDGYVTTAAAAVLHALHPEGLAHVLAGHRSAEPAHALALERLGLVPLLDLGMRLGEGSGAALALGVVRAAVACHAGMATFESAGVDRAVGE
;
A
#
# COMPACT_ATOMS: atom_id res chain seq x y z
N MET A 1 18.02 15.49 -16.29
CA MET A 1 16.85 14.75 -16.80
C MET A 1 16.41 13.74 -15.75
N PRO A 2 15.09 13.56 -15.52
CA PRO A 2 14.59 12.42 -14.77
C PRO A 2 14.97 11.11 -15.48
N LYS A 3 15.20 10.06 -14.69
CA LYS A 3 15.49 8.70 -15.15
C LYS A 3 14.63 7.71 -14.37
N LEU A 4 14.45 6.51 -14.91
CA LEU A 4 13.67 5.45 -14.28
C LEU A 4 14.27 4.08 -14.62
N GLU A 5 15.59 3.93 -14.44
CA GLU A 5 16.34 2.73 -14.78
C GLU A 5 16.32 1.73 -13.62
N ARG A 6 16.41 2.21 -12.38
CA ARG A 6 16.48 1.39 -11.16
C ARG A 6 15.18 1.46 -10.39
N VAL A 7 14.25 0.55 -10.70
CA VAL A 7 12.95 0.45 -10.03
C VAL A 7 12.90 -0.81 -9.18
N ARG A 8 12.42 -0.69 -7.94
CA ARG A 8 12.20 -1.83 -7.05
C ARG A 8 10.74 -1.93 -6.61
N ILE A 9 10.19 -3.14 -6.65
CA ILE A 9 8.93 -3.53 -6.05
C ILE A 9 9.26 -4.32 -4.79
N CYS A 10 8.76 -3.87 -3.64
CA CYS A 10 8.94 -4.53 -2.35
C CYS A 10 7.59 -5.06 -1.86
N VAL A 11 7.41 -6.37 -1.85
CA VAL A 11 6.22 -7.03 -1.30
C VAL A 11 6.50 -7.46 0.13
N PHE A 12 5.76 -6.91 1.09
CA PHE A 12 5.83 -7.30 2.48
C PHE A 12 4.69 -8.25 2.82
N ALA A 13 5.00 -9.37 3.46
CA ALA A 13 4.00 -10.36 3.87
C ALA A 13 3.86 -10.42 5.39
N GLY A 14 2.62 -10.37 5.89
CA GLY A 14 2.32 -10.36 7.33
C GLY A 14 1.00 -11.05 7.64
N ASN A 15 0.95 -11.83 8.73
CA ASN A 15 -0.28 -12.50 9.18
C ASN A 15 -0.99 -11.69 10.27
N HIS A 16 -2.33 -11.78 10.28
CA HIS A 16 -3.18 -10.99 11.17
C HIS A 16 -4.03 -11.87 12.06
N GLY A 17 -3.99 -11.65 13.38
CA GLY A 17 -4.85 -12.36 14.34
C GLY A 17 -6.34 -12.07 14.15
N VAL A 18 -6.69 -10.91 13.59
CA VAL A 18 -8.09 -10.59 13.25
C VAL A 18 -8.69 -11.55 12.20
N ALA A 19 -7.85 -12.26 11.42
CA ALA A 19 -8.34 -13.23 10.44
C ALA A 19 -9.20 -14.34 11.08
N GLU A 20 -8.96 -14.69 12.35
CA GLU A 20 -9.76 -15.66 13.12
C GLU A 20 -11.22 -15.23 13.30
N ARG A 21 -11.55 -13.96 13.04
CA ARG A 21 -12.90 -13.40 13.14
C ARG A 21 -13.75 -13.62 11.88
N GLY A 22 -13.29 -14.42 10.93
CA GLY A 22 -14.03 -14.73 9.70
C GLY A 22 -14.19 -13.52 8.78
N VAL A 23 -13.14 -12.69 8.71
CA VAL A 23 -13.08 -11.45 7.91
C VAL A 23 -12.34 -11.63 6.57
N SER A 24 -12.03 -12.87 6.20
CA SER A 24 -11.46 -13.25 4.90
C SER A 24 -12.16 -14.51 4.37
N ALA A 25 -12.18 -14.64 3.05
CA ALA A 25 -12.64 -15.85 2.37
C ALA A 25 -11.58 -16.98 2.36
N TYR A 26 -10.34 -16.66 2.72
CA TYR A 26 -9.21 -17.59 2.67
C TYR A 26 -8.64 -17.85 4.07
N PRO A 27 -8.07 -19.05 4.31
CA PRO A 27 -7.40 -19.36 5.56
C PRO A 27 -6.05 -18.64 5.66
N ALA A 28 -5.57 -18.38 6.88
CA ALA A 28 -4.31 -17.67 7.13
C ALA A 28 -3.07 -18.34 6.49
N SER A 29 -3.12 -19.65 6.25
CA SER A 29 -2.05 -20.39 5.56
C SER A 29 -1.78 -19.88 4.13
N VAL A 30 -2.74 -19.22 3.49
CA VAL A 30 -2.59 -18.68 2.13
C VAL A 30 -1.49 -17.61 2.05
N THR A 31 -1.23 -16.86 3.13
CA THR A 31 -0.11 -15.90 3.16
C THR A 31 1.22 -16.58 2.87
N ALA A 32 1.56 -17.65 3.60
CA ALA A 32 2.81 -18.39 3.42
C ALA A 32 2.88 -19.10 2.05
N GLN A 33 1.75 -19.63 1.57
CA GLN A 33 1.65 -20.23 0.24
C GLN A 33 1.93 -19.20 -0.87
N MET A 34 1.42 -17.98 -0.74
CA MET A 34 1.67 -16.90 -1.69
C MET A 34 3.12 -16.41 -1.62
N VAL A 35 3.74 -16.36 -0.43
CA VAL A 35 5.18 -16.07 -0.33
C VAL A 35 5.99 -17.10 -1.12
N ALA A 36 5.74 -18.40 -0.92
CA ALA A 36 6.39 -19.45 -1.69
C ALA A 36 6.12 -19.30 -3.20
N ASN A 37 4.91 -18.87 -3.59
CA ASN A 37 4.58 -18.60 -4.99
C ASN A 37 5.34 -17.39 -5.57
N PHE A 38 5.56 -16.32 -4.77
CA PHE A 38 6.38 -15.19 -5.18
C PHE A 38 7.84 -15.61 -5.39
N GLU A 39 8.40 -16.41 -4.48
CA GLU A 39 9.76 -16.95 -4.58
C GLU A 39 9.92 -17.88 -5.79
N ALA A 40 8.89 -18.66 -6.10
CA ALA A 40 8.85 -19.51 -7.30
C ALA A 40 8.58 -18.74 -8.61
N GLY A 41 8.30 -17.43 -8.54
CA GLY A 41 8.09 -16.61 -9.73
C GLY A 41 6.70 -16.72 -10.35
N GLY A 42 5.73 -17.31 -9.66
CA GLY A 42 4.44 -17.73 -10.18
C GLY A 42 3.27 -16.77 -9.98
N ALA A 43 3.44 -15.70 -9.19
CA ALA A 43 2.36 -14.73 -8.95
C ALA A 43 2.25 -13.66 -10.06
N ALA A 44 1.17 -12.87 -10.01
CA ALA A 44 0.94 -11.80 -10.96
C ALA A 44 2.03 -10.73 -10.88
N ILE A 45 2.42 -10.32 -9.66
CA ILE A 45 3.47 -9.33 -9.46
C ILE A 45 4.82 -9.78 -10.05
N ASN A 46 5.14 -11.07 -10.05
CA ASN A 46 6.35 -11.59 -10.70
C ASN A 46 6.34 -11.33 -12.22
N GLN A 47 5.19 -11.51 -12.87
CA GLN A 47 5.06 -11.26 -14.32
C GLN A 47 5.17 -9.77 -14.63
N LEU A 48 4.55 -8.92 -13.81
CA LEU A 48 4.57 -7.47 -14.00
C LEU A 48 5.97 -6.89 -13.73
N ALA A 49 6.64 -7.35 -12.67
CA ALA A 49 8.02 -6.96 -12.37
C ALA A 49 8.96 -7.28 -13.54
N ARG A 50 8.85 -8.48 -14.13
CA ARG A 50 9.62 -8.84 -15.34
C ARG A 50 9.25 -7.98 -16.54
N THR A 51 7.96 -7.77 -16.78
CA THR A 51 7.46 -7.00 -17.93
C THR A 51 7.96 -5.55 -17.90
N PHE A 52 8.03 -4.93 -16.72
CA PHE A 52 8.42 -3.54 -16.56
C PHE A 52 9.85 -3.35 -16.05
N GLU A 53 10.66 -4.42 -16.11
CA GLU A 53 12.08 -4.43 -15.73
C GLU A 53 12.32 -3.82 -14.35
N ALA A 54 11.51 -4.24 -13.37
CA ALA A 54 11.62 -3.83 -11.98
C ALA A 54 12.16 -5.00 -11.13
N GLU A 55 13.07 -4.69 -10.22
CA GLU A 55 13.57 -5.65 -9.23
C GLU A 55 12.43 -5.98 -8.26
N LEU A 56 12.10 -7.27 -8.11
CA LEU A 56 11.11 -7.71 -7.12
C LEU A 56 11.82 -8.27 -5.88
N VAL A 57 11.52 -7.70 -4.72
CA VAL A 57 11.98 -8.15 -3.41
C VAL A 57 10.76 -8.53 -2.59
N VAL A 58 10.78 -9.73 -2.00
CA VAL A 58 9.72 -10.24 -1.14
C VAL A 58 10.28 -10.39 0.27
N ARG A 59 9.55 -9.89 1.27
CA ARG A 59 9.95 -9.96 2.69
C ARG A 59 8.80 -10.50 3.53
N ALA A 60 8.98 -11.72 4.02
CA ALA A 60 8.09 -12.31 5.02
C ALA A 60 8.41 -11.74 6.42
N LEU A 61 7.41 -11.20 7.10
CA LEU A 61 7.55 -10.55 8.40
C LEU A 61 6.90 -11.41 9.49
N ASP A 62 7.69 -12.35 10.01
CA ASP A 62 7.33 -13.22 11.15
C ASP A 62 5.96 -13.90 10.99
N LEU A 63 5.82 -14.67 9.91
CA LEU A 63 4.54 -15.28 9.52
C LEU A 63 4.02 -16.32 10.52
N ASP A 64 4.92 -16.96 11.27
CA ASP A 64 4.57 -17.96 12.29
C ASP A 64 3.95 -17.33 13.54
N ARG A 65 4.15 -16.03 13.74
CA ARG A 65 3.59 -15.26 14.85
C ARG A 65 2.71 -14.13 14.31
N PRO A 66 1.43 -14.38 13.97
CA PRO A 66 0.52 -13.33 13.54
C PRO A 66 0.46 -12.15 14.52
N THR A 67 0.08 -10.97 14.04
CA THR A 67 -0.30 -9.88 14.96
C THR A 67 -1.47 -10.31 15.84
N ARG A 68 -1.65 -9.66 16.99
CA ARG A 68 -2.78 -9.97 17.88
C ARG A 68 -4.11 -9.54 17.24
N ASP A 69 -5.20 -10.20 17.63
CA ASP A 69 -6.55 -9.71 17.31
C ASP A 69 -6.75 -8.33 17.97
N PHE A 70 -6.76 -7.28 17.13
CA PHE A 70 -6.87 -5.90 17.58
C PHE A 70 -8.21 -5.57 18.25
N THR A 71 -9.21 -6.45 18.15
CA THR A 71 -10.44 -6.32 18.93
C THR A 71 -10.27 -6.80 20.37
N ARG A 72 -9.09 -7.31 20.75
CA ARG A 72 -8.80 -7.84 22.09
C ARG A 72 -7.63 -7.10 22.76
N ALA A 73 -6.54 -6.85 22.02
CA ALA A 73 -5.32 -6.19 22.48
C ALA A 73 -4.68 -5.41 21.32
N PRO A 74 -3.71 -4.51 21.51
CA PRO A 74 -2.97 -3.92 20.37
C PRO A 74 -2.43 -4.99 19.41
N ALA A 75 -2.52 -4.77 18.09
CA ALA A 75 -2.00 -5.70 17.08
C ALA A 75 -0.50 -6.00 17.25
N MET A 76 0.28 -4.97 17.57
CA MET A 76 1.74 -5.03 17.76
C MET A 76 2.16 -4.36 19.07
N GLU A 77 3.27 -4.82 19.64
CA GLU A 77 4.00 -4.11 20.69
C GLU A 77 4.85 -3.02 20.02
N GLU A 78 5.43 -2.14 20.80
CA GLU A 78 6.23 -1.03 20.27
C GLU A 78 7.47 -1.53 19.52
N ASP A 79 8.18 -2.52 20.07
CA ASP A 79 9.33 -3.17 19.42
C ASP A 79 8.92 -3.86 18.11
N GLU A 80 7.81 -4.61 18.11
CA GLU A 80 7.27 -5.26 16.90
C GLU A 80 6.94 -4.25 15.80
N LEU A 81 6.39 -3.08 16.16
CA LEU A 81 6.14 -1.99 15.21
C LEU A 81 7.46 -1.45 14.66
N LEU A 82 8.41 -1.11 15.53
CA LEU A 82 9.69 -0.51 15.13
C LEU A 82 10.50 -1.45 14.22
N GLU A 83 10.49 -2.76 14.50
CA GLU A 83 11.12 -3.78 13.65
C GLU A 83 10.48 -3.81 12.25
N ALA A 84 9.15 -3.79 12.16
CA ALA A 84 8.45 -3.76 10.89
C ALA A 84 8.71 -2.47 10.09
N VAL A 85 8.69 -1.31 10.75
CA VAL A 85 9.02 -0.02 10.13
C VAL A 85 10.45 -0.03 9.59
N ARG A 86 11.42 -0.53 10.38
CA ARG A 86 12.82 -0.65 9.94
C ARG A 86 12.94 -1.57 8.72
N ALA A 87 12.26 -2.72 8.69
CA ALA A 87 12.26 -3.60 7.52
C ALA A 87 11.79 -2.91 6.24
N GLY A 88 10.83 -1.99 6.37
CA GLY A 88 10.39 -1.10 5.30
C GLY A 88 11.45 -0.11 4.84
N MET A 89 12.04 0.62 5.78
CA MET A 89 13.08 1.62 5.51
C MET A 89 14.31 1.00 4.84
N ASP A 90 14.77 -0.16 5.34
CA ASP A 90 15.93 -0.89 4.85
C ASP A 90 15.71 -1.51 3.45
N ALA A 91 14.47 -1.50 2.94
CA ALA A 91 14.18 -1.94 1.59
C ALA A 91 14.49 -0.88 0.51
N VAL A 92 14.76 0.37 0.92
CA VAL A 92 14.97 1.50 0.03
C VAL A 92 16.46 1.87 -0.05
N ASP A 93 17.10 1.53 -1.18
CA ASP A 93 18.47 1.95 -1.46
C ASP A 93 18.50 3.38 -2.05
N PRO A 94 19.41 4.27 -1.63
CA PRO A 94 19.51 5.65 -2.15
C PRO A 94 19.75 5.77 -3.67
N GLY A 95 20.10 4.68 -4.34
CA GLY A 95 20.35 4.65 -5.77
C GLY A 95 19.17 4.19 -6.61
N LEU A 96 18.00 3.94 -6.02
CA LEU A 96 16.78 3.63 -6.78
C LEU A 96 16.16 4.92 -7.33
N ASP A 97 15.55 4.84 -8.50
CA ASP A 97 14.83 5.95 -9.12
C ASP A 97 13.36 6.00 -8.69
N LEU A 98 12.78 4.86 -8.32
CA LEU A 98 11.40 4.72 -7.86
C LEU A 98 11.23 3.42 -7.07
N VAL A 99 10.37 3.44 -6.05
CA VAL A 99 9.95 2.25 -5.32
C VAL A 99 8.44 2.03 -5.39
N ILE A 100 8.04 0.75 -5.36
CA ILE A 100 6.66 0.31 -5.29
C ILE A 100 6.50 -0.54 -4.03
N GLY A 101 5.53 -0.20 -3.20
CA GLY A 101 5.13 -1.02 -2.07
C GLY A 101 4.02 -1.99 -2.46
N GLY A 102 4.20 -3.26 -2.16
CA GLY A 102 3.17 -4.29 -2.26
C GLY A 102 2.99 -5.01 -0.93
N GLU A 103 1.87 -5.71 -0.78
CA GLU A 103 1.53 -6.43 0.43
C GLU A 103 0.98 -7.82 0.14
N MET A 104 1.05 -8.68 1.15
CA MET A 104 0.36 -9.96 1.18
C MET A 104 -0.01 -10.29 2.63
N GLY A 105 -1.30 -10.43 2.93
CA GLY A 105 -1.71 -10.77 4.28
C GLY A 105 -3.19 -11.11 4.38
N ILE A 106 -3.51 -12.34 4.80
CA ILE A 106 -4.90 -12.69 5.05
C ILE A 106 -5.43 -11.87 6.24
N GLY A 107 -6.54 -11.16 6.00
CA GLY A 107 -7.20 -10.30 6.98
C GLY A 107 -6.82 -8.82 6.89
N ASN A 108 -5.78 -8.45 6.14
CA ASN A 108 -5.22 -7.11 6.15
C ASN A 108 -6.14 -6.00 5.59
N THR A 109 -7.11 -6.32 4.72
CA THR A 109 -8.14 -5.35 4.32
C THR A 109 -8.99 -4.88 5.50
N THR A 110 -9.11 -5.69 6.55
CA THR A 110 -9.78 -5.30 7.82
C THR A 110 -8.90 -4.32 8.60
N SER A 111 -7.60 -4.59 8.68
CA SER A 111 -6.60 -3.72 9.32
C SER A 111 -6.51 -2.37 8.59
N ALA A 112 -6.47 -2.40 7.26
CA ALA A 112 -6.51 -1.21 6.41
C ALA A 112 -7.77 -0.38 6.64
N ALA A 113 -8.95 -1.02 6.69
CA ALA A 113 -10.20 -0.35 6.98
C ALA A 113 -10.25 0.27 8.39
N ALA A 114 -9.68 -0.41 9.38
CA ALA A 114 -9.59 0.11 10.74
C ALA A 114 -8.67 1.33 10.84
N ILE A 115 -7.50 1.30 10.20
CA ILE A 115 -6.59 2.45 10.13
C ILE A 115 -7.28 3.64 9.43
N LEU A 116 -7.85 3.41 8.25
CA LEU A 116 -8.47 4.48 7.47
C LEU A 116 -9.68 5.06 8.19
N ALA A 117 -10.51 4.25 8.84
CA ALA A 117 -11.63 4.73 9.66
C ALA A 117 -11.13 5.57 10.84
N ALA A 118 -10.10 5.12 11.57
CA ALA A 118 -9.52 5.84 12.69
C ALA A 118 -9.00 7.23 12.29
N LEU A 119 -8.23 7.31 11.20
CA LEU A 119 -7.59 8.55 10.76
C LEU A 119 -8.56 9.53 10.06
N SER A 120 -9.60 9.02 9.41
CA SER A 120 -10.57 9.86 8.69
C SER A 120 -11.78 10.29 9.53
N GLY A 121 -12.02 9.62 10.66
CA GLY A 121 -13.24 9.76 11.45
C GLY A 121 -14.49 9.15 10.79
N GLU A 122 -14.33 8.40 9.70
CA GLU A 122 -15.45 7.78 8.99
C GLU A 122 -15.98 6.54 9.71
N PRO A 123 -17.30 6.28 9.68
CA PRO A 123 -17.88 5.04 10.17
C PRO A 123 -17.23 3.80 9.54
N ALA A 124 -17.01 2.76 10.34
CA ALA A 124 -16.45 1.48 9.90
C ALA A 124 -17.13 0.92 8.64
N GLY A 125 -18.46 1.00 8.56
CA GLY A 125 -19.25 0.53 7.42
C GLY A 125 -18.93 1.22 6.09
N ARG A 126 -18.39 2.46 6.11
CA ARG A 126 -17.96 3.19 4.91
C ARG A 126 -16.55 2.84 4.47
N MET A 127 -15.76 2.22 5.34
CA MET A 127 -14.37 1.84 5.07
C MET A 127 -14.21 0.37 4.72
N VAL A 128 -15.16 -0.49 5.07
CA VAL A 128 -15.04 -1.92 4.72
C VAL A 128 -15.56 -2.23 3.32
N GLY A 129 -14.95 -3.23 2.68
CA GLY A 129 -15.41 -3.82 1.44
C GLY A 129 -15.23 -5.34 1.41
N PRO A 130 -15.51 -5.96 0.25
CA PRO A 130 -15.46 -7.42 0.09
C PRO A 130 -14.04 -7.97 0.19
N GLY A 131 -12.99 -7.17 -0.01
CA GLY A 131 -11.60 -7.63 -0.02
C GLY A 131 -11.41 -8.82 -0.95
N THR A 132 -11.04 -9.97 -0.38
CA THR A 132 -10.79 -11.24 -1.10
C THR A 132 -12.05 -11.89 -1.70
N GLY A 133 -13.22 -11.23 -1.65
CA GLY A 133 -14.48 -11.73 -2.22
C GLY A 133 -15.51 -12.18 -1.19
N LEU A 134 -15.59 -11.51 -0.03
CA LEU A 134 -16.63 -11.77 0.96
C LEU A 134 -18.03 -11.48 0.40
N ASP A 135 -19.00 -12.24 0.89
CA ASP A 135 -20.43 -11.98 0.72
C ASP A 135 -20.92 -10.81 1.61
N PRO A 136 -22.17 -10.34 1.45
CA PRO A 136 -22.69 -9.22 2.25
C PRO A 136 -22.64 -9.46 3.76
N GLU A 137 -22.82 -10.70 4.23
CA GLU A 137 -22.73 -11.04 5.65
C GLU A 137 -21.29 -10.93 6.17
N GLY A 138 -20.32 -11.40 5.38
CA GLY A 138 -18.89 -11.25 5.65
C GLY A 138 -18.46 -9.79 5.70
N VAL A 139 -18.97 -8.94 4.79
CA VAL A 139 -18.73 -7.48 4.84
C VAL A 139 -19.34 -6.87 6.10
N ALA A 140 -20.57 -7.24 6.47
CA ALA A 140 -21.20 -6.76 7.70
C ALA A 140 -20.44 -7.21 8.97
N ARG A 141 -19.92 -8.44 8.99
CA ARG A 141 -19.04 -8.95 10.05
C ARG A 141 -17.74 -8.16 10.12
N LYS A 142 -17.10 -7.87 8.98
CA LYS A 142 -15.90 -7.02 8.91
C LYS A 142 -16.19 -5.61 9.48
N ALA A 143 -17.32 -5.00 9.13
CA ALA A 143 -17.72 -3.70 9.67
C ALA A 143 -17.83 -3.71 11.20
N ARG A 144 -18.46 -4.75 11.78
CA ARG A 144 -18.58 -4.90 13.24
C ARG A 144 -17.22 -5.06 13.91
N VAL A 145 -16.36 -5.91 13.37
CA VAL A 145 -14.98 -6.12 13.87
C VAL A 145 -14.19 -4.81 13.88
N VAL A 146 -14.27 -4.03 12.81
CA VAL A 146 -13.61 -2.71 12.75
C VAL A 146 -14.20 -1.76 13.79
N ALA A 147 -15.53 -1.69 13.93
CA ALA A 147 -16.16 -0.83 14.93
C ALA A 147 -15.77 -1.20 16.38
N GLU A 148 -15.71 -2.50 16.70
CA GLU A 148 -15.24 -3.01 18.00
C GLU A 148 -13.80 -2.59 18.29
N ALA A 149 -12.93 -2.65 17.28
CA ALA A 149 -11.52 -2.26 17.39
C ALA A 149 -11.36 -0.75 17.63
N LEU A 150 -12.10 0.07 16.88
CA LEU A 150 -12.10 1.53 17.05
C LEU A 150 -12.56 1.93 18.46
N GLU A 151 -13.60 1.28 18.97
CA GLU A 151 -14.09 1.55 20.33
C GLU A 151 -13.05 1.19 21.40
N ARG A 152 -12.47 -0.01 21.28
CA ARG A 152 -11.43 -0.49 22.20
C ARG A 152 -10.25 0.47 22.32
N HIS A 153 -9.85 1.04 21.19
CA HIS A 153 -8.64 1.84 21.10
C HIS A 153 -8.90 3.34 21.08
N ARG A 154 -10.15 3.78 21.32
CA ARG A 154 -10.60 5.18 21.23
C ARG A 154 -9.65 6.18 21.92
N GLY A 155 -9.10 5.82 23.08
CA GLY A 155 -8.17 6.68 23.84
C GLY A 155 -6.78 6.89 23.21
N ALA A 156 -6.43 6.14 22.17
CA ALA A 156 -5.12 6.19 21.51
C ALA A 156 -5.20 6.57 20.02
N LEU A 157 -6.40 6.76 19.45
CA LEU A 157 -6.57 7.05 18.02
C LEU A 157 -6.15 8.46 17.60
N GLY A 158 -5.79 9.32 18.55
CA GLY A 158 -5.26 10.66 18.27
C GLY A 158 -3.79 10.68 17.82
N ASP A 159 -3.06 9.57 18.00
CA ASP A 159 -1.68 9.41 17.54
C ASP A 159 -1.65 8.44 16.33
N PRO A 160 -1.23 8.89 15.13
CA PRO A 160 -1.16 8.03 13.95
C PRO A 160 -0.25 6.80 14.10
N LEU A 161 0.82 6.89 14.90
CA LEU A 161 1.69 5.73 15.15
C LEU A 161 1.01 4.72 16.06
N GLU A 162 0.25 5.18 17.07
CA GLU A 162 -0.58 4.28 17.89
C GLU A 162 -1.71 3.66 17.08
N VAL A 163 -2.30 4.38 16.11
CA VAL A 163 -3.26 3.81 15.16
C VAL A 163 -2.62 2.65 14.38
N LEU A 164 -1.43 2.86 13.80
CA LEU A 164 -0.71 1.83 13.07
C LEU A 164 -0.35 0.63 13.96
N ARG A 165 0.14 0.90 15.18
CA ARG A 165 0.52 -0.15 16.15
C ARG A 165 -0.66 -1.00 16.58
N ARG A 166 -1.81 -0.36 16.85
CA ARG A 166 -2.96 -1.02 17.45
C ARG A 166 -3.85 -1.70 16.43
N LEU A 167 -4.02 -1.12 15.25
CA LEU A 167 -4.99 -1.55 14.24
C LEU A 167 -4.35 -2.13 12.97
N GLY A 168 -3.03 -2.02 12.82
CA GLY A 168 -2.33 -2.43 11.62
C GLY A 168 -1.84 -3.87 11.60
N GLY A 169 -0.93 -4.12 10.65
CA GLY A 169 -0.15 -5.35 10.51
C GLY A 169 1.31 -5.02 10.26
N ARG A 170 2.19 -6.02 10.41
CA ARG A 170 3.63 -5.84 10.19
C ARG A 170 3.93 -5.40 8.76
N GLU A 171 3.20 -5.90 7.77
CA GLU A 171 3.35 -5.50 6.37
C GLU A 171 2.87 -4.06 6.10
N ILE A 172 1.81 -3.61 6.78
CA ILE A 172 1.35 -2.22 6.69
C ILE A 172 2.36 -1.28 7.34
N ALA A 173 2.94 -1.69 8.48
CA ALA A 173 4.01 -0.94 9.14
C ALA A 173 5.30 -0.88 8.29
N ALA A 174 5.64 -1.97 7.60
CA ALA A 174 6.75 -1.97 6.66
C ALA A 174 6.48 -1.11 5.42
N LEU A 175 5.25 -1.08 4.90
CA LEU A 175 4.88 -0.15 3.82
C LEU A 175 5.01 1.32 4.27
N PHE A 176 4.58 1.62 5.49
CA PHE A 176 4.79 2.94 6.10
C PHE A 176 6.30 3.25 6.19
N GLY A 177 7.10 2.31 6.67
CA GLY A 177 8.56 2.42 6.73
C GLY A 177 9.21 2.62 5.36
N LEU A 178 8.74 1.93 4.32
CA LEU A 178 9.22 2.08 2.95
C LEU A 178 8.94 3.50 2.44
N MET A 179 7.74 4.03 2.65
CA MET A 179 7.41 5.41 2.26
C MET A 179 8.21 6.45 3.02
N LEU A 180 8.42 6.24 4.33
CA LEU A 180 9.23 7.11 5.17
C LEU A 180 10.71 7.08 4.74
N GLY A 181 11.27 5.89 4.54
CA GLY A 181 12.63 5.68 4.05
C GLY A 181 12.85 6.36 2.70
N ALA A 182 11.94 6.13 1.75
CA ALA A 182 11.97 6.77 0.43
C ALA A 182 11.91 8.30 0.52
N ARG A 183 11.12 8.86 1.46
CA ARG A 183 11.09 10.31 1.69
C ARG A 183 12.46 10.85 2.12
N LEU A 184 13.13 10.17 3.05
CA LEU A 184 14.42 10.59 3.61
C LEU A 184 15.52 10.63 2.54
N VAL A 185 15.47 9.72 1.57
CA VAL A 185 16.44 9.67 0.45
C VAL A 185 15.91 10.26 -0.86
N ARG A 186 14.76 10.94 -0.82
CA ARG A 186 14.12 11.65 -1.95
C ARG A 186 13.78 10.76 -3.15
N ILE A 187 13.35 9.53 -2.89
CA ILE A 187 12.92 8.58 -3.91
C ILE A 187 11.39 8.61 -4.01
N PRO A 188 10.80 8.73 -5.21
CA PRO A 188 9.37 8.68 -5.38
C PRO A 188 8.82 7.27 -5.12
N VAL A 189 7.58 7.21 -4.61
CA VAL A 189 6.84 5.96 -4.35
C VAL A 189 5.62 5.90 -5.25
N LEU A 190 5.37 4.75 -5.87
CA LEU A 190 4.12 4.47 -6.56
C LEU A 190 3.24 3.58 -5.68
N LEU A 191 2.12 4.13 -5.26
CA LEU A 191 1.15 3.52 -4.36
C LEU A 191 0.23 2.56 -5.13
N ASP A 192 -0.04 1.40 -4.54
CA ASP A 192 -0.86 0.36 -5.15
C ASP A 192 -2.33 0.50 -4.74
N GLY A 193 -2.89 -0.52 -4.08
CA GLY A 193 -4.29 -0.58 -3.70
C GLY A 193 -4.58 -0.12 -2.28
N TYR A 194 -5.81 -0.43 -1.86
CA TYR A 194 -6.41 -0.02 -0.60
C TYR A 194 -5.54 -0.20 0.64
N VAL A 195 -4.83 -1.34 0.77
CA VAL A 195 -3.98 -1.63 1.94
C VAL A 195 -2.74 -0.75 1.97
N THR A 196 -2.09 -0.52 0.82
CA THR A 196 -0.95 0.40 0.74
C THR A 196 -1.36 1.83 1.08
N THR A 197 -2.56 2.23 0.67
CA THR A 197 -3.15 3.54 0.98
C THR A 197 -3.39 3.73 2.47
N ALA A 198 -3.69 2.68 3.24
CA ALA A 198 -3.78 2.76 4.70
C ALA A 198 -2.43 3.13 5.34
N ALA A 199 -1.32 2.57 4.86
CA ALA A 199 0.02 2.96 5.31
C ALA A 199 0.35 4.42 4.92
N ALA A 200 -0.06 4.86 3.73
CA ALA A 200 0.13 6.24 3.28
C ALA A 200 -0.65 7.24 4.14
N ALA A 201 -1.87 6.86 4.56
CA ALA A 201 -2.68 7.69 5.44
C ALA A 201 -2.03 7.94 6.80
N VAL A 202 -1.31 6.96 7.36
CA VAL A 202 -0.53 7.16 8.59
C VAL A 202 0.55 8.22 8.39
N LEU A 203 1.30 8.15 7.28
CA LEU A 203 2.34 9.14 6.98
C LEU A 203 1.77 10.54 6.73
N HIS A 204 0.64 10.64 6.03
CA HIS A 204 -0.06 11.91 5.82
C HIS A 204 -0.58 12.52 7.13
N ALA A 205 -1.10 11.69 8.03
CA ALA A 205 -1.58 12.15 9.34
C ALA A 205 -0.44 12.64 10.24
N LEU A 206 0.78 12.12 10.08
CA LEU A 206 1.97 12.62 10.80
C LEU A 206 2.47 13.96 10.25
N HIS A 207 2.38 14.15 8.93
CA HIS A 207 2.83 15.39 8.30
C HIS A 207 2.02 15.68 7.01
N PRO A 208 1.42 16.88 6.86
CA PRO A 208 0.58 17.20 5.71
C PRO A 208 1.25 16.98 4.34
N GLU A 209 2.53 17.35 4.23
CA GLU A 209 3.35 17.13 3.01
C GLU A 209 4.08 15.77 2.99
N GLY A 210 3.74 14.87 3.91
CA GLY A 210 4.39 13.56 4.06
C GLY A 210 4.30 12.70 2.80
N LEU A 211 3.33 12.96 1.92
CA LEU A 211 3.10 12.24 0.67
C LEU A 211 3.56 13.00 -0.59
N ALA A 212 4.32 14.09 -0.46
CA ALA A 212 4.76 14.88 -1.62
C ALA A 212 5.62 14.10 -2.65
N HIS A 213 6.16 12.95 -2.25
CA HIS A 213 6.92 12.02 -3.10
C HIS A 213 6.11 10.79 -3.54
N VAL A 214 4.80 10.74 -3.25
CA VAL A 214 3.95 9.58 -3.53
C VAL A 214 3.01 9.89 -4.70
N LEU A 215 2.94 8.96 -5.67
CA LEU A 215 1.96 8.95 -6.74
C LEU A 215 1.00 7.78 -6.55
N ALA A 216 -0.30 8.00 -6.76
CA ALA A 216 -1.27 6.90 -6.76
C ALA A 216 -1.24 6.16 -8.10
N GLY A 217 -0.83 4.89 -8.08
CA GLY A 217 -0.74 4.07 -9.29
C GLY A 217 -2.11 3.75 -9.86
N HIS A 218 -3.05 3.31 -9.01
CA HIS A 218 -4.40 3.00 -9.48
C HIS A 218 -5.48 3.19 -8.42
N ARG A 219 -6.73 3.29 -8.89
CA ARG A 219 -7.93 3.10 -8.08
C ARG A 219 -8.28 1.61 -8.05
N SER A 220 -8.26 1.02 -6.87
CA SER A 220 -8.71 -0.37 -6.69
C SER A 220 -10.23 -0.45 -6.68
N ALA A 221 -10.78 -1.64 -6.97
CA ALA A 221 -12.21 -1.92 -6.86
C ALA A 221 -12.72 -2.10 -5.41
N GLU A 222 -11.86 -2.01 -4.39
CA GLU A 222 -12.32 -1.91 -3.00
C GLU A 222 -13.10 -0.58 -2.83
N PRO A 223 -14.39 -0.61 -2.44
CA PRO A 223 -15.28 0.56 -2.53
C PRO A 223 -14.77 1.82 -1.83
N ALA A 224 -14.11 1.66 -0.69
CA ALA A 224 -13.61 2.76 0.12
C ALA A 224 -12.30 3.37 -0.42
N HIS A 225 -11.66 2.78 -1.43
CA HIS A 225 -10.36 3.27 -1.89
C HIS A 225 -10.46 4.64 -2.56
N ALA A 226 -11.52 4.91 -3.34
CA ALA A 226 -11.74 6.22 -3.94
C ALA A 226 -11.81 7.34 -2.89
N LEU A 227 -12.58 7.10 -1.81
CA LEU A 227 -12.70 8.02 -0.68
C LEU A 227 -11.37 8.20 0.06
N ALA A 228 -10.61 7.12 0.24
CA ALA A 228 -9.28 7.19 0.86
C ALA A 228 -8.31 8.05 0.04
N LEU A 229 -8.26 7.86 -1.29
CA LEU A 229 -7.42 8.66 -2.19
C LEU A 229 -7.82 10.14 -2.18
N GLU A 230 -9.12 10.44 -2.22
CA GLU A 230 -9.66 11.81 -2.13
C GLU A 230 -9.20 12.50 -0.84
N ARG A 231 -9.29 11.81 0.30
CA ARG A 231 -8.85 12.35 1.60
C ARG A 231 -7.35 12.60 1.69
N LEU A 232 -6.55 11.88 0.91
CA LEU A 232 -5.10 12.09 0.81
C LEU A 232 -4.71 13.10 -0.28
N GLY A 233 -5.67 13.64 -1.04
CA GLY A 233 -5.41 14.52 -2.17
C GLY A 233 -4.67 13.85 -3.33
N LEU A 234 -4.79 12.51 -3.44
CA LEU A 234 -4.10 11.73 -4.46
C LEU A 234 -5.03 11.41 -5.64
N VAL A 235 -4.58 11.72 -6.85
CA VAL A 235 -5.27 11.36 -8.10
C VAL A 235 -4.62 10.09 -8.68
N PRO A 236 -5.36 8.98 -8.85
CA PRO A 236 -4.80 7.75 -9.38
C PRO A 236 -4.51 7.86 -10.89
N LEU A 237 -3.39 7.27 -11.33
CA LEU A 237 -3.03 7.21 -12.75
C LEU A 237 -3.94 6.28 -13.56
N LEU A 238 -4.40 5.19 -12.93
CA LEU A 238 -5.19 4.14 -13.58
C LEU A 238 -6.49 3.83 -12.83
N ASP A 239 -7.49 3.36 -13.54
CA ASP A 239 -8.76 2.88 -12.98
C ASP A 239 -9.26 1.67 -13.79
N LEU A 240 -8.77 0.49 -13.40
CA LEU A 240 -8.93 -0.75 -14.17
C LEU A 240 -9.79 -1.81 -13.44
N GLY A 241 -10.45 -1.42 -12.35
CA GLY A 241 -11.25 -2.35 -11.54
C GLY A 241 -10.43 -3.45 -10.84
N MET A 242 -9.12 -3.22 -10.64
CA MET A 242 -8.22 -4.19 -10.01
C MET A 242 -8.40 -4.26 -8.49
N ARG A 243 -8.18 -5.44 -7.91
CA ARG A 243 -8.33 -5.69 -6.46
C ARG A 243 -7.45 -6.83 -5.95
N LEU A 244 -6.34 -7.09 -6.63
CA LEU A 244 -5.43 -8.17 -6.25
C LEU A 244 -4.55 -7.78 -5.06
N GLY A 245 -3.99 -6.57 -5.08
CA GLY A 245 -2.93 -6.17 -4.15
C GLY A 245 -1.55 -6.51 -4.72
N GLU A 246 -0.62 -6.91 -3.85
CA GLU A 246 0.74 -7.34 -4.21
C GLU A 246 1.63 -6.24 -4.84
N GLY A 247 1.15 -4.99 -4.99
CA GLY A 247 1.85 -3.96 -5.77
C GLY A 247 1.49 -3.98 -7.26
N SER A 248 0.51 -4.79 -7.67
CA SER A 248 0.22 -5.09 -9.08
C SER A 248 -0.36 -3.90 -9.88
N GLY A 249 -1.24 -3.10 -9.28
CA GLY A 249 -1.79 -1.90 -9.92
C GLY A 249 -0.74 -0.80 -10.06
N ALA A 250 0.10 -0.62 -9.04
CA ALA A 250 1.27 0.26 -9.12
C ALA A 250 2.28 -0.22 -10.19
N ALA A 251 2.56 -1.53 -10.25
CA ALA A 251 3.45 -2.09 -11.26
C ALA A 251 2.93 -1.86 -12.69
N LEU A 252 1.61 -1.92 -12.93
CA LEU A 252 1.05 -1.53 -14.22
C LEU A 252 1.19 -0.03 -14.50
N ALA A 253 0.95 0.81 -13.48
CA ALA A 253 1.10 2.26 -13.59
C ALA A 253 2.55 2.69 -13.88
N LEU A 254 3.54 1.87 -13.53
CA LEU A 254 4.95 2.09 -13.89
C LEU A 254 5.15 2.26 -15.39
N GLY A 255 4.40 1.55 -16.23
CA GLY A 255 4.45 1.73 -17.69
C GLY A 255 4.09 3.15 -18.13
N VAL A 256 3.08 3.75 -17.50
CA VAL A 256 2.67 5.14 -17.75
C VAL A 256 3.75 6.12 -17.29
N VAL A 257 4.32 5.90 -16.10
CA VAL A 257 5.40 6.75 -15.56
C VAL A 257 6.65 6.68 -16.43
N ARG A 258 7.05 5.47 -16.88
CA ARG A 258 8.17 5.27 -17.83
C ARG A 258 7.92 6.03 -19.14
N ALA A 259 6.71 5.95 -19.69
CA ALA A 259 6.35 6.69 -20.90
C ALA A 259 6.46 8.21 -20.70
N ALA A 260 5.99 8.74 -19.56
CA ALA A 260 6.10 10.17 -19.25
C ALA A 260 7.57 10.63 -19.16
N VAL A 261 8.43 9.85 -18.48
CA VAL A 261 9.87 10.13 -18.40
C VAL A 261 10.53 10.07 -19.79
N ALA A 262 10.18 9.07 -20.61
CA ALA A 262 10.71 8.93 -21.97
C ALA A 262 10.30 10.09 -22.87
N CYS A 263 9.04 10.54 -22.82
CA CYS A 263 8.58 11.71 -23.57
C CYS A 263 9.30 12.98 -23.11
N HIS A 264 9.45 13.18 -21.79
CA HIS A 264 10.14 14.37 -21.27
C HIS A 264 11.63 14.39 -21.62
N ALA A 265 12.30 13.23 -21.61
CA ALA A 265 13.73 13.13 -21.89
C ALA A 265 14.06 13.02 -23.39
N GLY A 266 13.19 12.41 -24.18
CA GLY A 266 13.48 12.05 -25.57
C GLY A 266 12.79 12.91 -26.63
N MET A 267 11.77 13.69 -26.27
CA MET A 267 11.05 14.52 -27.25
C MET A 267 11.87 15.75 -27.63
N ALA A 268 12.06 15.95 -28.93
CA ALA A 268 12.68 17.14 -29.48
C ALA A 268 11.83 18.39 -29.14
N THR A 269 12.50 19.52 -28.88
CA THR A 269 11.81 20.81 -28.87
C THR A 269 11.41 21.19 -30.29
N PHE A 270 10.40 22.05 -30.44
CA PHE A 270 9.97 22.55 -31.76
C PHE A 270 11.14 23.14 -32.55
N GLU A 271 12.00 23.90 -31.87
CA GLU A 271 13.22 24.46 -32.45
C GLU A 271 14.16 23.38 -33.00
N SER A 272 14.48 22.35 -32.19
CA SER A 272 15.37 21.26 -32.63
C SER A 272 14.75 20.35 -33.70
N ALA A 273 13.43 20.28 -33.77
CA ALA A 273 12.69 19.48 -34.75
C ALA A 273 12.40 20.25 -36.05
N GLY A 274 12.76 21.54 -36.14
CA GLY A 274 12.42 22.38 -37.28
C GLY A 274 10.92 22.60 -37.45
N VAL A 275 10.17 22.59 -36.34
CA VAL A 275 8.72 22.83 -36.32
C VAL A 275 8.48 24.30 -36.02
N ASP A 276 7.78 24.97 -36.93
CA ASP A 276 7.39 26.37 -36.77
C ASP A 276 6.54 26.57 -35.51
N ARG A 277 6.78 27.66 -34.79
CA ARG A 277 5.91 28.06 -33.68
C ARG A 277 4.58 28.57 -34.24
N ALA A 278 3.51 28.39 -33.47
CA ALA A 278 2.21 28.92 -33.83
C ALA A 278 2.31 30.45 -34.06
N VAL A 279 1.71 30.92 -35.15
CA VAL A 279 1.66 32.36 -35.46
C VAL A 279 0.58 32.99 -34.58
N GLY A 280 0.97 33.63 -33.47
CA GLY A 280 0.07 34.50 -32.69
C GLY A 280 -0.08 34.20 -31.19
N GLU A 281 1.01 33.97 -30.46
CA GLU A 281 1.08 34.24 -29.00
C GLU A 281 2.10 35.34 -28.72
#